data_AF-A0A4S2IV06-F1
#
_entry.id   AF-A0A4S2IV06-F1
#
_cell.length_a   1.000
_cell.length_b   1.000
_cell.length_c   1.000
_cell.angle_alpha   90.00
_cell.angle_beta   90.00
_cell.angle_gamma   90.00
#
_symmetry.space_group_name_H-M   'P 1'
#
loop_
_entity.id
_entity.type
_entity.pdbx_description
1 polymer ?
#
loop_
_entity_poly.entity_id
_entity_poly.type
_entity_poly.pdbx_seq_one_letter_code
_entity_poly.pdbx_strand_id
1 'polypeptide(L)'
;MLNYRRPALPRVLTSAAIGLLLAVTGPAGPAHAGATTAGSDVSQARAVCPPTPLWANTGGSDRNLIQYDDTGATLSTAPLVRDYGDIAFSPNGSTLYGVDFPGTAGSATLYTIDPITGAETAATPITGPLAAVAPTTAVNGLTSRADGMLVAGSFSSSQIFLIDPATGVSTLFPAAFPAGIVSAGDFITLDDGDILAFGTPDATSPSPVFRIRPDNTVIQIGTVPQTFGAAKSAGQVYAFASNGDINLLSSLPTTASTAALPVTTIEATGRGFYGATSTQDSGTCVTPAYTIAKKATPTVNVNEGDTVTYQVTVKNTGSTAASGDFTDDLSDVLDDATLVPGSVTSTTGTATVTGNTLTWTGTLAPGATAAVTYKVTVKTPAAGDRSLVNNAVPTAPGGSCTTTRACTVTIKVNKGEDCDKPGYGYGYGAGTRRKQAATRH
;
A
#
# COMPACT_ATOMS: atom_id res chain seq x y z
N MET A 1 -81.23 -0.94 5.57
CA MET A 1 -81.67 0.17 4.70
C MET A 1 -81.08 1.49 5.21
N LEU A 2 -81.05 2.51 4.36
CA LEU A 2 -80.45 3.87 4.49
C LEU A 2 -80.37 4.55 5.88
N ASN A 3 -79.28 5.31 6.12
CA ASN A 3 -79.21 6.79 6.00
C ASN A 3 -77.76 7.26 6.30
N TYR A 4 -76.98 8.05 5.53
CA TYR A 4 -77.11 9.31 4.75
C TYR A 4 -76.74 10.60 5.53
N ARG A 5 -75.55 11.19 5.27
CA ARG A 5 -75.29 12.62 4.88
C ARG A 5 -73.79 12.99 4.76
N ARG A 6 -73.51 13.95 3.85
CA ARG A 6 -72.26 14.66 3.50
C ARG A 6 -72.58 16.18 3.45
N PRO A 7 -71.64 17.17 3.47
CA PRO A 7 -70.56 17.43 2.47
C PRO A 7 -69.18 17.71 3.15
N ALA A 8 -68.14 18.40 2.65
CA ALA A 8 -67.92 19.27 1.46
C ALA A 8 -66.45 19.26 0.90
N LEU A 9 -65.96 20.42 0.43
CA LEU A 9 -64.75 20.75 -0.38
C LEU A 9 -64.38 22.26 -0.14
N PRO A 10 -63.27 22.88 -0.66
CA PRO A 10 -62.50 22.57 -1.89
C PRO A 10 -60.95 22.76 -1.89
N ARG A 11 -60.33 22.48 -3.06
CA ARG A 11 -58.94 22.82 -3.48
C ARG A 11 -58.93 23.98 -4.49
N VAL A 12 -57.84 24.76 -4.59
CA VAL A 12 -57.39 25.45 -5.84
C VAL A 12 -55.84 25.50 -5.89
N LEU A 13 -55.27 25.49 -7.09
CA LEU A 13 -53.86 25.66 -7.47
C LEU A 13 -53.77 26.80 -8.51
N THR A 14 -52.75 27.68 -8.45
CA THR A 14 -52.31 28.49 -9.60
C THR A 14 -50.88 29.04 -9.43
N SER A 15 -50.20 29.28 -10.55
CA SER A 15 -48.79 29.71 -10.67
C SER A 15 -48.67 31.17 -11.16
N ALA A 16 -47.54 31.84 -10.91
CA ALA A 16 -46.87 32.79 -11.83
C ALA A 16 -45.61 33.43 -11.19
N ALA A 17 -44.70 33.99 -12.01
CA ALA A 17 -43.45 34.64 -11.61
C ALA A 17 -43.32 36.05 -12.26
N ILE A 18 -42.31 36.86 -11.84
CA ILE A 18 -41.41 37.73 -12.66
C ILE A 18 -40.86 38.97 -11.91
N GLY A 19 -39.52 39.14 -11.96
CA GLY A 19 -38.78 40.42 -12.07
C GLY A 19 -38.51 41.29 -10.81
N LEU A 20 -37.59 42.27 -10.81
CA LEU A 20 -36.30 42.45 -11.54
C LEU A 20 -35.52 43.64 -10.90
N LEU A 21 -34.19 43.54 -10.78
CA LEU A 21 -33.16 44.59 -10.53
C LEU A 21 -33.41 45.76 -9.52
N LEU A 22 -32.41 45.99 -8.65
CA LEU A 22 -31.65 47.26 -8.64
C LEU A 22 -30.35 47.13 -7.82
N ALA A 23 -29.27 47.79 -8.27
CA ALA A 23 -27.96 47.79 -7.63
C ALA A 23 -27.57 49.21 -7.18
N VAL A 24 -26.79 49.32 -6.10
CA VAL A 24 -26.17 50.58 -5.62
C VAL A 24 -24.72 50.31 -5.21
N THR A 25 -23.83 51.25 -5.51
CA THR A 25 -22.37 51.17 -5.33
C THR A 25 -21.88 52.03 -4.16
N GLY A 26 -20.75 51.68 -3.54
CA GLY A 26 -20.08 52.53 -2.53
C GLY A 26 -19.01 51.78 -1.70
N PRO A 27 -17.74 52.25 -1.63
CA PRO A 27 -16.65 51.53 -0.95
C PRO A 27 -16.19 52.16 0.38
N ALA A 28 -15.88 51.31 1.38
CA ALA A 28 -14.89 51.55 2.45
C ALA A 28 -14.74 50.28 3.32
N GLY A 29 -13.53 50.00 3.81
CA GLY A 29 -13.31 49.07 4.94
C GLY A 29 -12.56 49.80 6.07
N PRO A 30 -11.98 49.10 7.07
CA PRO A 30 -12.21 47.71 7.48
C PRO A 30 -12.62 47.60 8.96
N ALA A 31 -13.23 46.48 9.38
CA ALA A 31 -13.32 46.11 10.81
C ALA A 31 -13.33 44.59 10.98
N HIS A 32 -12.48 44.07 11.85
CA HIS A 32 -12.43 42.65 12.20
C HIS A 32 -13.63 42.23 13.06
N ALA A 33 -14.32 41.18 12.64
CA ALA A 33 -15.03 40.27 13.52
C ALA A 33 -14.81 38.85 12.97
N GLY A 34 -14.13 38.00 13.73
CA GLY A 34 -13.78 36.65 13.28
C GLY A 34 -15.01 35.75 13.22
N ALA A 35 -15.44 35.38 12.02
CA ALA A 35 -16.35 34.27 11.80
C ALA A 35 -15.54 33.09 11.25
N THR A 36 -15.38 32.05 12.07
CA THR A 36 -14.81 30.77 11.62
C THR A 36 -15.76 30.14 10.61
N THR A 37 -15.46 30.28 9.32
CA THR A 37 -16.10 29.48 8.28
C THR A 37 -15.73 28.02 8.53
N ALA A 38 -16.70 27.22 8.96
CA ALA A 38 -16.57 25.78 8.95
C ALA A 38 -16.20 25.36 7.52
N GLY A 39 -15.03 24.75 7.37
CA GLY A 39 -14.66 24.14 6.10
C GLY A 39 -15.72 23.08 5.80
N SER A 40 -16.30 23.14 4.61
CA SER A 40 -17.03 21.99 4.08
C SER A 40 -16.02 20.85 3.96
N ASP A 41 -16.11 19.86 4.84
CA ASP A 41 -15.42 18.59 4.67
C ASP A 41 -15.88 17.98 3.34
N VAL A 42 -15.08 18.24 2.30
CA VAL A 42 -15.10 17.43 1.10
C VAL A 42 -14.60 16.07 1.56
N SER A 43 -15.54 15.18 1.87
CA SER A 43 -15.30 13.76 2.09
C SER A 43 -14.36 13.27 1.00
N GLN A 44 -13.07 13.13 1.35
CA GLN A 44 -12.14 12.47 0.47
C GLN A 44 -12.64 11.04 0.37
N ALA A 45 -13.09 10.65 -0.83
CA ALA A 45 -13.37 9.26 -1.10
C ALA A 45 -12.14 8.45 -0.69
N ARG A 46 -12.29 7.61 0.35
CA ARG A 46 -11.20 6.76 0.85
C ARG A 46 -10.61 6.01 -0.35
N ALA A 47 -9.29 5.99 -0.45
CA ALA A 47 -8.62 5.35 -1.57
C ALA A 47 -9.09 3.90 -1.69
N VAL A 48 -9.62 3.54 -2.86
CA VAL A 48 -9.99 2.15 -3.16
C VAL A 48 -8.70 1.34 -3.13
N CYS A 49 -8.59 0.42 -2.17
CA CYS A 49 -7.39 -0.41 -2.08
C CYS A 49 -7.32 -1.32 -3.31
N PRO A 50 -6.13 -1.47 -3.92
CA PRO A 50 -5.93 -2.52 -4.91
C PRO A 50 -6.15 -3.89 -4.23
N PRO A 51 -6.53 -4.93 -4.97
CA PRO A 51 -6.53 -6.29 -4.44
C PRO A 51 -5.16 -6.64 -3.84
N THR A 52 -5.18 -7.18 -2.63
CA THR A 52 -4.04 -7.83 -1.98
C THR A 52 -4.29 -9.35 -1.94
N PRO A 53 -3.25 -10.18 -2.00
CA PRO A 53 -3.40 -11.61 -1.79
C PRO A 53 -4.03 -11.94 -0.43
N LEU A 54 -4.89 -12.95 -0.42
CA LEU A 54 -5.44 -13.58 0.78
C LEU A 54 -4.44 -14.65 1.25
N TRP A 55 -4.30 -14.81 2.56
CA TRP A 55 -3.42 -15.82 3.15
C TRP A 55 -4.21 -16.68 4.12
N ALA A 56 -3.88 -17.97 4.19
CA ALA A 56 -4.44 -18.88 5.18
C ALA A 56 -3.38 -19.87 5.69
N ASN A 57 -3.45 -20.23 6.97
CA ASN A 57 -2.72 -21.36 7.51
C ASN A 57 -3.63 -22.59 7.57
N THR A 58 -3.10 -23.72 7.10
CA THR A 58 -3.71 -25.05 7.24
C THR A 58 -2.95 -25.84 8.30
N GLY A 59 -3.61 -26.86 8.88
CA GLY A 59 -3.06 -27.64 10.00
C GLY A 59 -2.95 -29.15 9.78
N GLY A 60 -2.47 -29.85 10.81
CA GLY A 60 -2.40 -31.31 10.83
C GLY A 60 -1.36 -31.88 9.86
N SER A 61 -1.79 -32.77 8.97
CA SER A 61 -0.91 -33.40 7.97
C SER A 61 -0.66 -32.54 6.73
N ASP A 62 -1.50 -31.53 6.48
CA ASP A 62 -1.40 -30.59 5.35
C ASP A 62 -0.97 -29.19 5.83
N ARG A 63 -0.09 -29.14 6.82
CA ARG A 63 0.32 -27.89 7.46
C ARG A 63 1.12 -26.99 6.50
N ASN A 64 0.51 -25.91 6.05
CA ASN A 64 1.09 -24.96 5.11
C ASN A 64 0.58 -23.53 5.36
N LEU A 65 1.37 -22.55 4.96
CA LEU A 65 0.92 -21.19 4.69
C LEU A 65 0.65 -21.10 3.18
N ILE A 66 -0.57 -20.71 2.82
CA ILE A 66 -1.00 -20.67 1.43
C ILE A 66 -1.44 -19.26 1.09
N GLN A 67 -0.98 -18.77 -0.05
CA GLN A 67 -1.37 -17.48 -0.61
C GLN A 67 -2.32 -17.70 -1.79
N TYR A 68 -3.42 -16.95 -1.82
CA TYR A 68 -4.43 -16.96 -2.87
C TYR A 68 -4.60 -15.56 -3.46
N ASP A 69 -5.02 -15.46 -4.72
CA ASP A 69 -5.58 -14.21 -5.26
C ASP A 69 -7.06 -14.03 -4.88
N ASP A 70 -7.66 -12.92 -5.33
CA ASP A 70 -9.06 -12.57 -5.09
C ASP A 70 -10.07 -13.43 -5.88
N THR A 71 -9.58 -14.26 -6.81
CA THR A 71 -10.37 -15.30 -7.51
C THR A 71 -10.27 -16.67 -6.84
N GLY A 72 -9.35 -16.84 -5.87
CA GLY A 72 -9.11 -18.10 -5.17
C GLY A 72 -8.02 -18.97 -5.80
N ALA A 73 -7.31 -18.50 -6.83
CA ALA A 73 -6.20 -19.25 -7.40
C ALA A 73 -4.97 -19.18 -6.47
N THR A 74 -4.30 -20.32 -6.25
CA THR A 74 -3.10 -20.38 -5.41
C THR A 74 -1.92 -19.69 -6.09
N LEU A 75 -1.35 -18.69 -5.40
CA LEU A 75 -0.16 -17.94 -5.82
C LEU A 75 1.13 -18.56 -5.28
N SER A 76 1.12 -19.00 -4.01
CA SER A 76 2.29 -19.64 -3.37
C SER A 76 1.89 -20.55 -2.21
N THR A 77 2.81 -21.44 -1.82
CA THR A 77 2.69 -22.31 -0.66
C THR A 77 4.04 -22.45 0.02
N ALA A 78 4.08 -22.32 1.35
CA ALA A 78 5.25 -22.55 2.19
C ALA A 78 4.89 -23.51 3.35
N PRO A 79 5.77 -24.47 3.71
CA PRO A 79 5.50 -25.40 4.80
C PRO A 79 5.60 -24.68 6.16
N LEU A 80 4.62 -24.84 7.04
CA LEU A 80 4.69 -24.27 8.39
C LEU A 80 5.33 -25.27 9.38
N VAL A 81 6.09 -24.73 10.33
CA VAL A 81 6.83 -25.55 11.32
C VAL A 81 5.93 -26.15 12.42
N ARG A 82 4.81 -25.49 12.75
CA ARG A 82 3.81 -25.92 13.73
C ARG A 82 2.40 -25.56 13.26
N ASP A 83 1.40 -26.24 13.83
CA ASP A 83 0.02 -25.79 13.67
C ASP A 83 -0.13 -24.47 14.44
N TYR A 84 -0.72 -23.47 13.79
CA TYR A 84 -1.04 -22.18 14.39
C TYR A 84 -2.54 -22.08 14.62
N GLY A 85 -2.95 -21.49 15.73
CA GLY A 85 -4.34 -21.24 16.08
C GLY A 85 -4.97 -20.14 15.22
N ASP A 86 -4.15 -19.17 14.81
CA ASP A 86 -4.48 -18.17 13.79
C ASP A 86 -3.21 -17.42 13.33
N ILE A 87 -3.34 -16.58 12.29
CA ILE A 87 -2.27 -15.74 11.73
C ILE A 87 -2.76 -14.30 11.45
N ALA A 88 -1.85 -13.31 11.49
CA ALA A 88 -2.20 -11.93 11.20
C ALA A 88 -1.04 -11.15 10.57
N PHE A 89 -1.26 -10.40 9.48
CA PHE A 89 -0.29 -9.38 9.07
C PHE A 89 -0.32 -8.17 10.00
N SER A 90 0.85 -7.58 10.24
CA SER A 90 0.98 -6.22 10.74
C SER A 90 0.34 -5.22 9.76
N PRO A 91 -0.15 -4.05 10.21
CA PRO A 91 -0.92 -3.13 9.34
C PRO A 91 -0.12 -2.62 8.14
N ASN A 92 1.19 -2.48 8.34
CA ASN A 92 2.13 -2.04 7.32
C ASN A 92 2.55 -3.16 6.34
N GLY A 93 2.07 -4.40 6.54
CA GLY A 93 2.38 -5.60 5.74
C GLY A 93 3.79 -6.17 5.92
N SER A 94 4.60 -5.66 6.86
CA SER A 94 6.01 -6.07 7.01
C SER A 94 6.24 -7.36 7.78
N THR A 95 5.23 -7.84 8.51
CA THR A 95 5.38 -8.89 9.52
C THR A 95 4.15 -9.78 9.52
N LEU A 96 4.33 -11.08 9.34
CA LEU A 96 3.29 -12.07 9.57
C LEU A 96 3.45 -12.61 11.01
N TYR A 97 2.41 -12.48 11.80
CA TYR A 97 2.30 -13.09 13.12
C TYR A 97 1.56 -14.43 13.03
N GLY A 98 1.83 -15.33 13.96
CA GLY A 98 1.00 -16.50 14.23
C GLY A 98 0.98 -16.84 15.71
N VAL A 99 -0.11 -17.46 16.18
CA VAL A 99 -0.25 -17.90 17.58
C VAL A 99 -0.26 -19.43 17.66
N ASP A 100 0.33 -20.01 18.72
CA ASP A 100 0.33 -21.48 18.93
C ASP A 100 -1.09 -22.08 18.79
N PHE A 101 -1.21 -23.25 18.15
CA PHE A 101 -2.49 -23.94 18.07
C PHE A 101 -3.01 -24.34 19.48
N PRO A 102 -4.30 -24.09 19.78
CA PRO A 102 -4.91 -24.41 21.06
C PRO A 102 -4.63 -25.82 21.61
N GLY A 103 -4.27 -25.88 22.89
CA GLY A 103 -4.05 -27.13 23.62
C GLY A 103 -2.62 -27.68 23.58
N THR A 104 -1.68 -27.03 22.88
CA THR A 104 -0.24 -27.28 23.08
C THR A 104 0.19 -26.91 24.50
N ALA A 105 1.04 -27.73 25.11
CA ALA A 105 1.46 -27.54 26.51
C ALA A 105 2.43 -26.36 26.66
N GLY A 106 1.93 -25.20 27.10
CA GLY A 106 2.73 -24.00 27.36
C GLY A 106 1.88 -22.78 27.69
N SER A 107 2.54 -21.64 27.91
CA SER A 107 1.89 -20.33 27.77
C SER A 107 1.67 -20.08 26.28
N ALA A 108 0.56 -19.44 25.89
CA ALA A 108 0.37 -19.04 24.50
C ALA A 108 1.54 -18.14 24.04
N THR A 109 2.04 -18.37 22.83
CA THR A 109 3.16 -17.62 22.26
C THR A 109 2.75 -16.98 20.94
N LEU A 110 3.20 -15.75 20.73
CA LEU A 110 3.10 -15.02 19.47
C LEU A 110 4.41 -15.18 18.71
N TYR A 111 4.36 -15.78 17.53
CA TYR A 111 5.50 -15.97 16.63
C TYR A 111 5.50 -14.91 15.54
N THR A 112 6.71 -14.62 15.03
CA THR A 112 6.88 -13.94 13.74
C THR A 112 7.29 -14.97 12.70
N ILE A 113 6.56 -15.05 11.58
CA ILE A 113 6.74 -16.03 10.52
C ILE A 113 7.32 -15.32 9.28
N ASP A 114 8.31 -15.92 8.64
CA ASP A 114 8.70 -15.53 7.27
C ASP A 114 7.67 -16.10 6.27
N PRO A 115 6.88 -15.26 5.58
CA PRO A 115 5.84 -15.75 4.68
C PRO A 115 6.37 -16.44 3.42
N ILE A 116 7.67 -16.33 3.11
CA ILE A 116 8.28 -16.99 1.95
C ILE A 116 8.71 -18.43 2.30
N THR A 117 9.24 -18.64 3.50
CA THR A 117 9.82 -19.93 3.92
C THR A 117 8.95 -20.71 4.91
N GLY A 118 7.97 -20.06 5.57
CA GLY A 118 7.17 -20.62 6.65
C GLY A 118 7.92 -20.80 7.98
N ALA A 119 9.16 -20.31 8.07
CA ALA A 119 10.00 -20.42 9.24
C ALA A 119 9.65 -19.38 10.33
N GLU A 120 9.73 -19.79 11.59
CA GLU A 120 9.72 -18.86 12.74
C GLU A 120 11.01 -18.01 12.74
N THR A 121 10.87 -16.70 12.90
CA THR A 121 11.97 -15.72 12.97
C THR A 121 12.07 -15.01 14.32
N ALA A 122 10.98 -15.00 15.10
CA ALA A 122 10.94 -14.56 16.49
C ALA A 122 9.79 -15.23 17.25
N ALA A 123 9.86 -15.25 18.57
CA ALA A 123 8.82 -15.77 19.46
C ALA A 123 8.72 -14.90 20.73
N THR A 124 7.50 -14.50 21.08
CA THR A 124 7.19 -13.58 22.18
C THR A 124 6.08 -14.21 23.04
N PRO A 125 6.32 -14.55 24.33
CA PRO A 125 5.29 -15.11 25.20
C PRO A 125 4.12 -14.13 25.41
N ILE A 126 2.90 -14.61 25.23
CA ILE A 126 1.70 -13.85 25.55
C ILE A 126 1.50 -13.87 27.06
N THR A 127 1.26 -12.70 27.66
CA THR A 127 1.08 -12.50 29.10
C THR A 127 -0.16 -11.65 29.39
N GLY A 128 -0.57 -11.51 30.65
CA GLY A 128 -1.75 -10.72 31.04
C GLY A 128 -3.06 -11.53 30.99
N PRO A 129 -4.23 -10.88 30.85
CA PRO A 129 -5.54 -11.53 30.99
C PRO A 129 -5.80 -12.64 29.96
N LEU A 130 -5.25 -12.57 28.74
CA LEU A 130 -5.39 -13.66 27.76
C LEU A 130 -4.70 -14.93 28.24
N ALA A 131 -3.50 -14.82 28.80
CA ALA A 131 -2.76 -15.95 29.39
C ALA A 131 -3.40 -16.51 30.68
N ALA A 132 -4.43 -15.85 31.21
CA ALA A 132 -5.24 -16.33 32.33
C ALA A 132 -6.55 -17.00 31.90
N VAL A 133 -6.83 -17.10 30.58
CA VAL A 133 -8.02 -17.80 30.07
C VAL A 133 -7.91 -19.30 30.35
N ALA A 134 -8.90 -19.83 31.06
CA ALA A 134 -9.02 -21.21 31.51
C ALA A 134 -10.26 -21.88 30.88
N PRO A 135 -10.28 -23.22 30.70
CA PRO A 135 -9.26 -24.20 31.12
C PRO A 135 -8.01 -24.21 30.21
N THR A 136 -8.09 -23.61 29.03
CA THR A 136 -7.02 -23.56 28.03
C THR A 136 -6.92 -22.17 27.44
N THR A 137 -5.72 -21.58 27.43
CA THR A 137 -5.47 -20.38 26.62
C THR A 137 -5.41 -20.80 25.15
N ALA A 138 -6.52 -20.58 24.45
CA ALA A 138 -6.77 -21.07 23.10
C ALA A 138 -7.07 -19.88 22.20
N VAL A 139 -6.08 -19.36 21.48
CA VAL A 139 -6.28 -18.25 20.54
C VAL A 139 -6.64 -18.83 19.17
N ASN A 140 -7.75 -18.37 18.59
CA ASN A 140 -8.29 -18.79 17.28
C ASN A 140 -9.02 -17.62 16.61
N GLY A 141 -8.32 -16.50 16.52
CA GLY A 141 -8.83 -15.26 15.97
C GLY A 141 -7.75 -14.22 16.19
N LEU A 142 -7.11 -13.72 15.12
CA LEU A 142 -6.02 -12.78 15.23
C LEU A 142 -6.02 -11.79 14.07
N THR A 143 -6.15 -10.50 14.37
CA THR A 143 -5.96 -9.46 13.35
C THR A 143 -5.15 -8.30 13.91
N SER A 144 -4.55 -7.49 13.05
CA SER A 144 -3.96 -6.22 13.48
C SER A 144 -4.95 -5.06 13.39
N ARG A 145 -4.77 -4.04 14.22
CA ARG A 145 -5.42 -2.73 14.12
C ARG A 145 -4.46 -1.72 13.51
N ALA A 146 -4.97 -0.66 12.90
CA ALA A 146 -4.17 0.43 12.35
C ALA A 146 -3.15 1.08 13.33
N ASP A 147 -3.32 0.92 14.65
CA ASP A 147 -2.39 1.38 15.70
C ASP A 147 -1.25 0.38 16.02
N GLY A 148 -1.23 -0.78 15.38
CA GLY A 148 -0.22 -1.82 15.56
C GLY A 148 -0.54 -2.87 16.63
N MET A 149 -1.61 -2.69 17.41
CA MET A 149 -2.08 -3.71 18.36
C MET A 149 -2.73 -4.87 17.61
N LEU A 150 -2.64 -6.09 18.15
CA LEU A 150 -3.41 -7.23 17.65
C LEU A 150 -4.71 -7.37 18.43
N VAL A 151 -5.85 -7.58 17.76
CA VAL A 151 -7.10 -8.05 18.38
C VAL A 151 -7.05 -9.58 18.38
N ALA A 152 -7.32 -10.18 19.54
CA ALA A 152 -7.27 -11.63 19.73
C ALA A 152 -8.59 -12.17 20.29
N GLY A 153 -9.03 -13.30 19.72
CA GLY A 153 -10.22 -14.04 20.13
C GLY A 153 -9.87 -15.42 20.68
N SER A 154 -10.77 -16.00 21.47
CA SER A 154 -10.63 -17.36 22.00
C SER A 154 -11.93 -18.14 21.92
N PHE A 155 -11.86 -19.44 21.62
CA PHE A 155 -13.00 -20.35 21.74
C PHE A 155 -13.30 -20.72 23.20
N SER A 156 -12.42 -20.39 24.14
CA SER A 156 -12.58 -20.67 25.58
C SER A 156 -13.16 -19.47 26.36
N SER A 157 -13.40 -18.32 25.72
CA SER A 157 -13.95 -17.13 26.36
C SER A 157 -14.70 -16.24 25.37
N SER A 158 -15.82 -15.67 25.80
CA SER A 158 -16.52 -14.62 25.04
C SER A 158 -15.77 -13.28 25.05
N GLN A 159 -14.74 -13.12 25.90
CA GLN A 159 -13.93 -11.90 25.93
C GLN A 159 -13.06 -11.79 24.68
N ILE A 160 -12.92 -10.56 24.20
CA ILE A 160 -11.97 -10.19 23.15
C ILE A 160 -10.79 -9.49 23.84
N PHE A 161 -9.59 -9.67 23.30
CA PHE A 161 -8.35 -9.18 23.89
C PHE A 161 -7.61 -8.27 22.91
N LEU A 162 -6.74 -7.43 23.43
CA LEU A 162 -5.70 -6.74 22.67
C LEU A 162 -4.34 -7.29 23.09
N ILE A 163 -3.43 -7.55 22.16
CA ILE A 163 -2.04 -7.92 22.41
C ILE A 163 -1.13 -6.84 21.83
N ASP A 164 -0.19 -6.34 22.61
CA ASP A 164 0.95 -5.57 22.09
C ASP A 164 1.96 -6.56 21.49
N PRO A 165 2.16 -6.61 20.16
CA PRO A 165 3.07 -7.58 19.56
C PRO A 165 4.56 -7.33 19.88
N ALA A 166 4.93 -6.13 20.35
CA ALA A 166 6.30 -5.81 20.73
C ALA A 166 6.67 -6.36 22.12
N THR A 167 5.68 -6.54 23.02
CA THR A 167 5.92 -7.00 24.40
C THR A 167 5.24 -8.31 24.77
N GLY A 168 4.25 -8.76 23.97
CA GLY A 168 3.39 -9.90 24.29
C GLY A 168 2.36 -9.63 25.40
N VAL A 169 2.31 -8.40 25.93
CA VAL A 169 1.36 -8.05 26.99
C VAL A 169 -0.04 -7.93 26.40
N SER A 170 -0.98 -8.74 26.92
CA SER A 170 -2.39 -8.61 26.59
C SER A 170 -3.13 -7.65 27.53
N THR A 171 -4.27 -7.14 27.05
CA THR A 171 -5.27 -6.39 27.80
C THR A 171 -6.68 -6.81 27.30
N LEU A 172 -7.74 -6.39 27.99
CA LEU A 172 -9.11 -6.62 27.50
C LEU A 172 -9.48 -5.61 26.42
N PHE A 173 -10.12 -6.09 25.35
CA PHE A 173 -10.82 -5.24 24.41
C PHE A 173 -12.10 -4.70 25.08
N PRO A 174 -12.53 -3.45 24.80
CA PRO A 174 -13.71 -2.83 25.43
C PRO A 174 -15.08 -3.45 25.08
N ALA A 175 -15.11 -4.42 24.16
CA ALA A 175 -16.28 -5.21 23.79
C ALA A 175 -15.99 -6.71 23.94
N ALA A 176 -17.05 -7.52 23.96
CA ALA A 176 -17.01 -8.97 24.04
C ALA A 176 -18.10 -9.57 23.15
N PHE A 177 -17.95 -10.85 22.77
CA PHE A 177 -19.04 -11.59 22.15
C PHE A 177 -20.23 -11.73 23.11
N PRO A 178 -21.48 -11.83 22.60
CA PRO A 178 -22.64 -12.12 23.45
C PRO A 178 -22.51 -13.43 24.23
N ALA A 179 -23.26 -13.55 25.34
CA ALA A 179 -23.24 -14.75 26.17
C ALA A 179 -23.59 -16.01 25.37
N GLY A 180 -22.76 -17.06 25.52
CA GLY A 180 -22.89 -18.30 24.76
C GLY A 180 -22.23 -18.29 23.38
N ILE A 181 -21.62 -17.17 22.97
CA ILE A 181 -20.80 -17.05 21.75
C ILE A 181 -19.34 -16.85 22.14
N VAL A 182 -18.45 -17.52 21.42
CA VAL A 182 -16.98 -17.41 21.53
C VAL A 182 -16.38 -17.14 20.14
N SER A 183 -15.07 -16.90 20.05
CA SER A 183 -14.42 -16.64 18.75
C SER A 183 -14.50 -17.86 17.83
N ALA A 184 -14.86 -17.65 16.56
CA ALA A 184 -14.77 -18.67 15.52
C ALA A 184 -13.48 -18.56 14.70
N GLY A 185 -12.95 -17.35 14.56
CA GLY A 185 -11.80 -16.99 13.74
C GLY A 185 -11.53 -15.50 13.88
N ASP A 186 -11.06 -14.88 12.81
CA ASP A 186 -10.57 -13.50 12.79
C ASP A 186 -11.59 -12.39 13.07
N PHE A 187 -11.02 -11.19 13.15
CA PHE A 187 -11.72 -9.92 13.13
C PHE A 187 -11.24 -9.12 11.92
N ILE A 188 -12.10 -8.29 11.33
CA ILE A 188 -11.75 -7.46 10.15
C ILE A 188 -12.20 -6.03 10.40
N THR A 189 -11.27 -5.08 10.36
CA THR A 189 -11.59 -3.65 10.38
C THR A 189 -12.11 -3.20 9.02
N LEU A 190 -13.35 -2.73 8.99
CA LEU A 190 -14.06 -2.32 7.78
C LEU A 190 -13.78 -0.86 7.40
N ASP A 191 -14.10 -0.50 6.16
CA ASP A 191 -13.84 0.84 5.62
C ASP A 191 -14.73 1.94 6.22
N ASP A 192 -15.75 1.57 7.01
CA ASP A 192 -16.58 2.46 7.84
C ASP A 192 -16.12 2.56 9.31
N GLY A 193 -15.10 1.79 9.71
CA GLY A 193 -14.52 1.80 11.05
C GLY A 193 -15.12 0.79 12.03
N ASP A 194 -16.17 0.05 11.65
CA ASP A 194 -16.61 -1.10 12.44
C ASP A 194 -15.59 -2.25 12.34
N ILE A 195 -15.48 -3.05 13.39
CA ILE A 195 -14.78 -4.34 13.36
C ILE A 195 -15.81 -5.45 13.14
N LEU A 196 -15.70 -6.16 12.03
CA LEU A 196 -16.39 -7.42 11.80
C LEU A 196 -15.77 -8.49 12.72
N ALA A 197 -16.60 -9.28 13.39
CA ALA A 197 -16.15 -10.34 14.29
C ALA A 197 -16.92 -11.63 14.00
N PHE A 198 -16.21 -12.74 13.78
CA PHE A 198 -16.83 -14.05 13.53
C PHE A 198 -16.91 -14.84 14.84
N GLY A 199 -18.14 -15.08 15.31
CA GLY A 199 -18.40 -15.88 16.51
C GLY A 199 -18.87 -17.28 16.18
N THR A 200 -18.85 -18.17 17.18
CA THR A 200 -19.52 -19.48 17.11
C THR A 200 -20.22 -19.80 18.44
N PRO A 201 -21.41 -20.45 18.41
CA PRO A 201 -22.02 -21.04 19.60
C PRO A 201 -21.49 -22.44 19.93
N ASP A 202 -20.98 -23.17 18.94
CA ASP A 202 -20.56 -24.58 19.08
C ASP A 202 -19.60 -25.03 17.95
N ALA A 203 -19.34 -26.33 17.82
CA ALA A 203 -18.39 -26.90 16.86
C ALA A 203 -18.99 -27.26 15.48
N THR A 204 -20.27 -26.98 15.21
CA THR A 204 -20.96 -27.39 13.95
C THR A 204 -21.92 -26.35 13.38
N SER A 205 -22.39 -25.39 14.18
CA SER A 205 -23.34 -24.36 13.76
C SER A 205 -22.73 -23.32 12.79
N PRO A 206 -23.55 -22.70 11.92
CA PRO A 206 -23.15 -21.52 11.15
C PRO A 206 -22.62 -20.40 12.06
N SER A 207 -21.51 -19.76 11.67
CA SER A 207 -20.88 -18.71 12.46
C SER A 207 -21.72 -17.43 12.44
N PRO A 208 -22.28 -16.94 13.56
CA PRO A 208 -22.84 -15.59 13.65
C PRO A 208 -21.76 -14.54 13.39
N VAL A 209 -22.11 -13.56 12.54
CA VAL A 209 -21.24 -12.44 12.19
C VAL A 209 -21.71 -11.20 12.91
N PHE A 210 -20.80 -10.52 13.61
CA PHE A 210 -21.08 -9.31 14.37
C PHE A 210 -20.35 -8.11 13.77
N ARG A 211 -20.94 -6.92 13.89
CA ARG A 211 -20.22 -5.64 13.82
C ARG A 211 -20.04 -5.12 15.24
N ILE A 212 -18.80 -4.84 15.61
CA ILE A 212 -18.40 -4.10 16.80
C ILE A 212 -18.11 -2.68 16.33
N ARG A 213 -18.93 -1.72 16.76
CA ARG A 213 -18.81 -0.31 16.33
C ARG A 213 -17.71 0.43 17.08
N PRO A 214 -17.26 1.62 16.61
CA PRO A 214 -16.33 2.48 17.33
C PRO A 214 -16.76 2.91 18.74
N ASP A 215 -18.07 2.87 19.05
CA ASP A 215 -18.61 3.10 20.40
C ASP A 215 -18.67 1.82 21.28
N ASN A 216 -18.12 0.71 20.77
CA ASN A 216 -18.09 -0.63 21.34
C ASN A 216 -19.45 -1.34 21.40
N THR A 217 -20.49 -0.81 20.74
CA THR A 217 -21.76 -1.54 20.59
C THR A 217 -21.59 -2.73 19.64
N VAL A 218 -22.10 -3.89 20.04
CA VAL A 218 -22.02 -5.14 19.28
C VAL A 218 -23.40 -5.49 18.72
N ILE A 219 -23.50 -5.66 17.41
CA ILE A 219 -24.72 -6.12 16.73
C ILE A 219 -24.44 -7.35 15.88
N GLN A 220 -25.29 -8.37 15.93
CA GLN A 220 -25.26 -9.46 14.96
C GLN A 220 -25.86 -8.97 13.63
N ILE A 221 -25.19 -9.20 12.51
CA ILE A 221 -25.65 -8.78 11.17
C ILE A 221 -26.07 -9.94 10.27
N GLY A 222 -25.78 -11.18 10.69
CA GLY A 222 -26.25 -12.39 10.04
C GLY A 222 -25.50 -13.63 10.52
N THR A 223 -25.47 -14.66 9.67
CA THR A 223 -24.62 -15.85 9.81
C THR A 223 -23.93 -16.18 8.49
N VAL A 224 -22.76 -16.82 8.55
CA VAL A 224 -22.08 -17.45 7.40
C VAL A 224 -21.95 -18.95 7.64
N PRO A 225 -21.62 -19.78 6.63
CA PRO A 225 -21.10 -21.13 6.87
C PRO A 225 -20.01 -21.09 7.94
N GLN A 226 -19.89 -22.15 8.75
CA GLN A 226 -18.91 -22.19 9.83
C GLN A 226 -17.52 -21.82 9.31
N THR A 227 -16.88 -20.84 9.92
CA THR A 227 -15.60 -20.26 9.45
C THR A 227 -14.55 -20.33 10.55
N PHE A 228 -13.29 -20.52 10.14
CA PHE A 228 -12.13 -20.55 11.05
C PHE A 228 -11.14 -19.40 10.81
N GLY A 229 -11.31 -18.64 9.74
CA GLY A 229 -10.59 -17.39 9.54
C GLY A 229 -11.29 -16.46 8.56
N ALA A 230 -10.84 -15.22 8.45
CA ALA A 230 -11.31 -14.28 7.45
C ALA A 230 -10.20 -13.32 6.98
N ALA A 231 -10.32 -12.81 5.76
CA ALA A 231 -9.37 -11.86 5.18
C ALA A 231 -10.09 -10.79 4.34
N LYS A 232 -9.52 -9.58 4.26
CA LYS A 232 -10.05 -8.45 3.48
C LYS A 232 -9.20 -8.19 2.23
N SER A 233 -9.82 -7.93 1.08
CA SER A 233 -9.10 -7.50 -0.13
C SER A 233 -9.94 -6.56 -0.98
N ALA A 234 -9.40 -5.41 -1.37
CA ALA A 234 -10.10 -4.37 -2.14
C ALA A 234 -11.47 -3.94 -1.55
N GLY A 235 -11.60 -4.00 -0.21
CA GLY A 235 -12.85 -3.71 0.51
C GLY A 235 -13.84 -4.89 0.61
N GLN A 236 -13.57 -5.99 -0.09
CA GLN A 236 -14.32 -7.25 0.01
C GLN A 236 -13.81 -8.10 1.19
N VAL A 237 -14.68 -8.95 1.75
CA VAL A 237 -14.34 -9.85 2.87
C VAL A 237 -14.57 -11.30 2.45
N TYR A 238 -13.58 -12.16 2.74
CA TYR A 238 -13.55 -13.56 2.39
C TYR A 238 -13.47 -14.38 3.67
N ALA A 239 -14.44 -15.27 3.89
CA ALA A 239 -14.48 -16.19 5.02
C ALA A 239 -13.94 -17.58 4.61
N PHE A 240 -13.01 -18.10 5.39
CA PHE A 240 -12.36 -19.39 5.18
C PHE A 240 -13.12 -20.45 5.99
N ALA A 241 -14.00 -21.18 5.31
CA ALA A 241 -14.96 -22.08 5.93
C ALA A 241 -14.33 -23.41 6.37
N SER A 242 -14.90 -24.02 7.40
CA SER A 242 -14.41 -25.27 8.02
C SER A 242 -14.46 -26.49 7.09
N ASN A 243 -15.20 -26.40 5.98
CA ASN A 243 -15.26 -27.40 4.92
C ASN A 243 -14.19 -27.19 3.81
N GLY A 244 -13.35 -26.16 3.91
CA GLY A 244 -12.32 -25.82 2.93
C GLY A 244 -12.75 -24.88 1.79
N ASP A 245 -13.96 -24.32 1.87
CA ASP A 245 -14.42 -23.30 0.92
C ASP A 245 -13.89 -21.91 1.30
N ILE A 246 -13.46 -21.13 0.30
CA ILE A 246 -13.20 -19.70 0.43
C ILE A 246 -14.44 -18.95 -0.07
N ASN A 247 -15.11 -18.23 0.83
CA ASN A 247 -16.42 -17.64 0.58
C ASN A 247 -16.38 -16.10 0.61
N LEU A 248 -16.61 -15.47 -0.54
CA LEU A 248 -16.79 -14.02 -0.64
C LEU A 248 -18.15 -13.59 -0.05
N LEU A 249 -18.11 -12.75 1.00
CA LEU A 249 -19.30 -12.14 1.59
C LEU A 249 -19.78 -11.02 0.67
N SER A 250 -20.92 -11.25 0.00
CA SER A 250 -21.43 -10.38 -1.06
C SER A 250 -22.17 -9.14 -0.53
N SER A 251 -22.50 -9.11 0.77
CA SER A 251 -22.95 -7.90 1.47
C SER A 251 -22.68 -7.98 2.98
N LEU A 252 -22.44 -6.82 3.60
CA LEU A 252 -22.23 -6.66 5.04
C LEU A 252 -23.23 -5.63 5.61
N PRO A 253 -24.44 -6.05 6.03
CA PRO A 253 -25.43 -5.16 6.60
C PRO A 253 -24.91 -4.36 7.81
N THR A 254 -25.40 -3.13 7.98
CA THR A 254 -25.11 -2.26 9.15
C THR A 254 -26.20 -2.31 10.23
N THR A 255 -27.27 -3.07 9.95
CA THR A 255 -28.46 -3.27 10.79
C THR A 255 -28.51 -4.69 11.36
N ALA A 256 -29.10 -4.85 12.54
CA ALA A 256 -29.16 -6.15 13.20
C ALA A 256 -29.99 -7.20 12.41
N SER A 257 -29.46 -8.41 12.28
CA SER A 257 -30.08 -9.54 11.59
C SER A 257 -29.45 -10.86 12.04
N THR A 258 -30.22 -11.94 12.00
CA THR A 258 -29.77 -13.33 12.22
C THR A 258 -29.88 -14.21 10.97
N ALA A 259 -30.29 -13.62 9.83
CA ALA A 259 -30.40 -14.33 8.56
C ALA A 259 -29.01 -14.66 7.99
N ALA A 260 -28.92 -15.71 7.16
CA ALA A 260 -27.70 -16.02 6.43
C ALA A 260 -27.30 -14.85 5.52
N LEU A 261 -26.03 -14.46 5.59
CA LEU A 261 -25.43 -13.49 4.67
C LEU A 261 -25.27 -14.12 3.29
N PRO A 262 -25.46 -13.37 2.19
CA PRO A 262 -25.21 -13.87 0.86
C PRO A 262 -23.70 -14.09 0.67
N VAL A 263 -23.31 -15.34 0.43
CA VAL A 263 -21.93 -15.72 0.13
C VAL A 263 -21.81 -16.30 -1.27
N THR A 264 -20.66 -16.10 -1.89
CA THR A 264 -20.26 -16.75 -3.14
C THR A 264 -18.97 -17.52 -2.88
N THR A 265 -18.99 -18.84 -3.03
CA THR A 265 -17.77 -19.65 -2.98
C THR A 265 -16.91 -19.31 -4.19
N ILE A 266 -15.71 -18.77 -3.96
CA ILE A 266 -14.76 -18.44 -5.03
C ILE A 266 -13.85 -19.64 -5.34
N GLU A 267 -13.53 -20.44 -4.33
CA GLU A 267 -12.73 -21.67 -4.48
C GLU A 267 -13.12 -22.70 -3.41
N ALA A 268 -13.13 -23.98 -3.79
CA ALA A 268 -13.45 -25.12 -2.93
C ALA A 268 -12.21 -26.00 -2.74
N THR A 269 -11.31 -25.60 -1.84
CA THR A 269 -9.95 -26.19 -1.74
C THR A 269 -9.92 -27.59 -1.15
N GLY A 270 -10.94 -27.97 -0.37
CA GLY A 270 -10.97 -29.19 0.44
C GLY A 270 -9.94 -29.25 1.58
N ARG A 271 -9.30 -28.13 1.93
CA ARG A 271 -8.27 -28.04 2.97
C ARG A 271 -8.85 -27.66 4.33
N GLY A 272 -8.21 -28.12 5.41
CA GLY A 272 -8.54 -27.71 6.77
C GLY A 272 -7.83 -26.40 7.13
N PHE A 273 -8.50 -25.26 6.93
CA PHE A 273 -8.03 -23.95 7.38
C PHE A 273 -8.13 -23.83 8.91
N TYR A 274 -7.13 -23.23 9.54
CA TYR A 274 -7.13 -22.89 10.97
C TYR A 274 -7.20 -21.39 11.23
N GLY A 275 -6.90 -20.55 10.23
CA GLY A 275 -6.85 -19.09 10.34
C GLY A 275 -6.61 -18.44 8.97
N ALA A 276 -6.84 -17.12 8.86
CA ALA A 276 -6.61 -16.38 7.62
C ALA A 276 -6.27 -14.90 7.84
N THR A 277 -5.62 -14.27 6.86
CA THR A 277 -5.29 -12.84 6.95
C THR A 277 -4.99 -12.21 5.59
N SER A 278 -4.97 -10.90 5.55
CA SER A 278 -4.35 -10.07 4.51
C SER A 278 -3.68 -8.83 5.13
N THR A 279 -2.93 -8.10 4.31
CA THR A 279 -2.37 -6.80 4.69
C THR A 279 -3.41 -5.66 4.80
N GLN A 280 -4.71 -5.94 4.60
CA GLN A 280 -5.80 -4.96 4.65
C GLN A 280 -6.79 -5.18 5.80
N ASP A 281 -6.65 -6.26 6.59
CA ASP A 281 -7.59 -6.60 7.68
C ASP A 281 -7.66 -5.53 8.78
N SER A 282 -6.57 -4.78 8.97
CA SER A 282 -6.46 -3.65 9.89
C SER A 282 -7.18 -2.38 9.44
N GLY A 283 -7.83 -2.42 8.28
CA GLY A 283 -8.45 -1.26 7.64
C GLY A 283 -7.44 -0.29 7.02
N THR A 284 -6.13 -0.59 7.07
CA THR A 284 -5.10 0.22 6.42
C THR A 284 -4.90 -0.17 4.97
N CYS A 285 -4.70 0.82 4.12
CA CYS A 285 -4.48 0.63 2.69
C CYS A 285 -2.99 0.74 2.36
N VAL A 286 -2.24 -0.36 2.48
CA VAL A 286 -0.82 -0.38 2.11
C VAL A 286 -0.63 -0.51 0.61
N THR A 287 -0.32 0.61 -0.04
CA THR A 287 0.14 0.64 -1.44
C THR A 287 1.67 0.59 -1.50
N PRO A 288 2.26 -0.08 -2.50
CA PRO A 288 3.67 0.11 -2.83
C PRO A 288 3.97 1.59 -3.06
N ALA A 289 5.15 2.05 -2.67
CA ALA A 289 5.60 3.42 -2.92
C ALA A 289 7.11 3.43 -3.14
N TYR A 290 7.56 4.05 -4.24
CA TYR A 290 8.99 4.21 -4.50
C TYR A 290 9.27 5.56 -5.16
N THR A 291 10.52 5.98 -5.04
CA THR A 291 11.03 7.20 -5.66
C THR A 291 12.21 6.88 -6.56
N ILE A 292 12.30 7.59 -7.68
CA ILE A 292 13.52 7.62 -8.50
C ILE A 292 14.15 9.01 -8.49
N ALA A 293 15.48 9.04 -8.61
CA ALA A 293 16.28 10.25 -8.72
C ALA A 293 17.42 10.02 -9.69
N LYS A 294 17.65 10.97 -10.58
CA LYS A 294 18.67 10.93 -11.63
C LYS A 294 19.73 11.99 -11.40
N LYS A 295 20.97 11.63 -11.72
CA LYS A 295 22.09 12.57 -11.80
C LYS A 295 22.99 12.21 -12.98
N ALA A 296 23.79 13.17 -13.39
CA ALA A 296 24.84 13.00 -14.38
C ALA A 296 26.16 13.57 -13.85
N THR A 297 27.27 13.05 -14.35
CA THR A 297 28.62 13.56 -14.10
C THR A 297 29.41 13.54 -15.42
N PRO A 298 29.92 14.68 -15.92
CA PRO A 298 29.71 16.05 -15.41
C PRO A 298 28.23 16.49 -15.39
N THR A 299 27.90 17.49 -14.57
CA THR A 299 26.52 17.98 -14.40
C THR A 299 26.10 19.05 -15.42
N VAL A 300 27.06 19.75 -16.03
CA VAL A 300 26.86 20.83 -17.02
C VAL A 300 28.05 20.87 -17.99
N ASN A 301 27.82 21.43 -19.19
CA ASN A 301 28.81 21.85 -20.18
C ASN A 301 29.95 20.84 -20.46
N VAL A 302 29.64 19.85 -21.29
CA VAL A 302 30.62 18.86 -21.78
C VAL A 302 31.07 19.20 -23.20
N ASN A 303 32.22 18.68 -23.62
CA ASN A 303 32.78 18.89 -24.95
C ASN A 303 32.57 17.65 -25.83
N GLU A 304 32.74 17.82 -27.14
CA GLU A 304 32.80 16.70 -28.09
C GLU A 304 33.92 15.72 -27.67
N GLY A 305 33.61 14.43 -27.56
CA GLY A 305 34.52 13.38 -27.05
C GLY A 305 34.48 13.14 -25.53
N ASP A 306 33.87 14.02 -24.72
CA ASP A 306 33.74 13.79 -23.28
C ASP A 306 32.82 12.59 -22.97
N THR A 307 33.06 11.93 -21.84
CA THR A 307 32.20 10.83 -21.35
C THR A 307 31.33 11.29 -20.19
N VAL A 308 30.00 11.20 -20.37
CA VAL A 308 29.01 11.46 -19.33
C VAL A 308 28.62 10.14 -18.67
N THR A 309 28.71 10.09 -17.35
CA THR A 309 28.15 9.00 -16.54
C THR A 309 26.80 9.41 -15.99
N TYR A 310 25.74 8.66 -16.32
CA TYR A 310 24.42 8.81 -15.74
C TYR A 310 24.22 7.79 -14.63
N GLN A 311 23.49 8.17 -13.59
CA GLN A 311 23.03 7.27 -12.55
C GLN A 311 21.57 7.58 -12.17
N VAL A 312 20.74 6.54 -12.16
CA VAL A 312 19.38 6.56 -11.61
C VAL A 312 19.38 5.75 -10.31
N THR A 313 18.98 6.39 -9.22
CA THR A 313 18.76 5.75 -7.92
C THR A 313 17.27 5.48 -7.77
N VAL A 314 16.90 4.24 -7.48
CA VAL A 314 15.53 3.79 -7.19
C VAL A 314 15.47 3.42 -5.71
N LYS A 315 14.52 3.96 -4.95
CA LYS A 315 14.36 3.66 -3.52
C LYS A 315 12.91 3.33 -3.20
N ASN A 316 12.67 2.17 -2.58
CA ASN A 316 11.39 1.88 -1.95
C ASN A 316 11.22 2.78 -0.71
N THR A 317 10.14 3.55 -0.71
CA THR A 317 9.75 4.49 0.36
C THR A 317 8.49 4.04 1.11
N GLY A 318 7.84 2.97 0.67
CA GLY A 318 6.70 2.34 1.33
C GLY A 318 7.11 1.32 2.39
N SER A 319 6.10 0.74 3.05
CA SER A 319 6.28 -0.31 4.06
C SER A 319 6.15 -1.74 3.51
N THR A 320 5.70 -1.89 2.27
CA THR A 320 5.58 -3.15 1.53
C THR A 320 6.65 -3.24 0.45
N ALA A 321 6.89 -4.44 -0.10
CA ALA A 321 7.76 -4.60 -1.25
C ALA A 321 7.19 -3.86 -2.48
N ALA A 322 8.06 -3.21 -3.26
CA ALA A 322 7.66 -2.43 -4.43
C ALA A 322 8.45 -2.86 -5.66
N SER A 323 7.77 -3.06 -6.80
CA SER A 323 8.44 -3.09 -8.11
C SER A 323 8.87 -1.65 -8.42
N GLY A 324 10.17 -1.38 -8.47
CA GLY A 324 10.70 -0.02 -8.60
C GLY A 324 10.84 0.43 -10.06
N ASP A 325 10.06 -0.15 -10.96
CA ASP A 325 10.32 -0.17 -12.39
C ASP A 325 10.31 1.23 -13.02
N PHE A 326 11.22 1.49 -13.95
CA PHE A 326 11.26 2.74 -14.68
C PHE A 326 11.75 2.56 -16.12
N THR A 327 11.33 3.48 -16.98
CA THR A 327 11.94 3.68 -18.30
C THR A 327 12.73 4.97 -18.32
N ASP A 328 13.67 5.08 -19.23
CA ASP A 328 14.56 6.22 -19.34
C ASP A 328 14.83 6.50 -20.82
N ASP A 329 14.35 7.66 -21.27
CA ASP A 329 14.41 8.07 -22.67
C ASP A 329 15.76 8.70 -22.99
N LEU A 330 16.49 8.04 -23.88
CA LEU A 330 17.82 8.41 -24.34
C LEU A 330 17.80 9.00 -25.76
N SER A 331 16.63 9.30 -26.34
CA SER A 331 16.52 9.80 -27.72
C SER A 331 17.29 11.11 -27.92
N ASP A 332 17.00 12.13 -27.10
CA ASP A 332 17.72 13.42 -27.00
C ASP A 332 19.12 13.30 -26.33
N VAL A 333 19.69 12.09 -26.27
CA VAL A 333 21.07 11.82 -25.81
C VAL A 333 21.83 11.07 -26.89
N LEU A 334 21.19 10.13 -27.57
CA LEU A 334 21.81 9.24 -28.54
C LEU A 334 21.83 9.81 -29.97
N ASP A 335 21.21 10.96 -30.19
CA ASP A 335 21.50 11.81 -31.34
C ASP A 335 22.90 12.43 -31.19
N ASP A 336 23.20 13.12 -30.10
CA ASP A 336 24.48 13.80 -29.86
C ASP A 336 25.62 12.92 -29.32
N ALA A 337 25.30 11.80 -28.65
CA ALA A 337 26.25 10.91 -27.99
C ALA A 337 26.05 9.43 -28.39
N THR A 338 27.01 8.58 -28.02
CA THR A 338 26.96 7.13 -28.25
C THR A 338 27.06 6.40 -26.91
N LEU A 339 26.17 5.45 -26.65
CA LEU A 339 26.22 4.59 -25.46
C LEU A 339 27.54 3.80 -25.43
N VAL A 340 28.27 3.85 -24.31
CA VAL A 340 29.49 3.07 -24.12
C VAL A 340 29.11 1.59 -23.94
N PRO A 341 29.55 0.67 -24.81
CA PRO A 341 29.19 -0.75 -24.72
C PRO A 341 29.60 -1.36 -23.37
N GLY A 342 28.72 -2.17 -22.78
CA GLY A 342 28.95 -2.80 -21.47
C GLY A 342 28.97 -1.85 -20.27
N SER A 343 28.66 -0.54 -20.44
CA SER A 343 28.62 0.41 -19.32
C SER A 343 27.37 0.33 -18.44
N VAL A 344 26.30 -0.28 -18.96
CA VAL A 344 25.01 -0.43 -18.27
C VAL A 344 25.16 -1.45 -17.15
N THR A 345 24.97 -1.01 -15.92
CA THR A 345 25.14 -1.79 -14.69
C THR A 345 24.02 -1.47 -13.71
N SER A 346 23.66 -2.44 -12.86
CA SER A 346 22.74 -2.21 -11.74
C SER A 346 23.20 -2.98 -10.52
N THR A 347 22.94 -2.44 -9.33
CA THR A 347 23.27 -3.10 -8.05
C THR A 347 22.35 -4.28 -7.75
N THR A 348 21.10 -4.21 -8.21
CA THR A 348 20.03 -5.22 -8.06
C THR A 348 19.02 -5.03 -9.19
N GLY A 349 18.22 -6.04 -9.51
CA GLY A 349 17.31 -5.99 -10.65
C GLY A 349 18.04 -5.95 -11.99
N THR A 350 17.31 -5.70 -13.07
CA THR A 350 17.80 -5.86 -14.44
C THR A 350 17.68 -4.54 -15.19
N ALA A 351 18.79 -4.03 -15.74
CA ALA A 351 18.81 -2.88 -16.65
C ALA A 351 19.11 -3.34 -18.07
N THR A 352 18.31 -2.94 -19.05
CA THR A 352 18.55 -3.20 -20.49
C THR A 352 18.34 -1.94 -21.31
N VAL A 353 19.03 -1.83 -22.46
CA VAL A 353 18.82 -0.75 -23.43
C VAL A 353 18.39 -1.37 -24.76
N THR A 354 17.25 -0.94 -25.28
CA THR A 354 16.72 -1.37 -26.57
C THR A 354 16.37 -0.14 -27.39
N GLY A 355 17.03 0.05 -28.53
CA GLY A 355 16.92 1.29 -29.30
C GLY A 355 17.35 2.49 -28.45
N ASN A 356 16.45 3.47 -28.30
CA ASN A 356 16.69 4.69 -27.54
C ASN A 356 16.11 4.66 -26.11
N THR A 357 15.67 3.51 -25.60
CA THR A 357 15.07 3.40 -24.26
C THR A 357 15.89 2.47 -23.39
N LEU A 358 16.28 2.96 -22.21
CA LEU A 358 16.70 2.10 -21.11
C LEU A 358 15.48 1.71 -20.27
N THR A 359 15.36 0.44 -19.94
CA THR A 359 14.34 -0.08 -19.02
C THR A 359 15.04 -0.71 -17.83
N TRP A 360 14.55 -0.45 -16.61
CA TRP A 360 14.94 -1.18 -15.42
C TRP A 360 13.72 -1.82 -14.77
N THR A 361 13.89 -3.08 -14.34
CA THR A 361 12.90 -3.78 -13.51
C THR A 361 13.52 -4.41 -12.28
N GLY A 362 12.78 -4.40 -11.17
CA GLY A 362 13.23 -5.06 -9.94
C GLY A 362 12.40 -4.76 -8.70
N THR A 363 12.11 -5.81 -7.93
CA THR A 363 11.46 -5.72 -6.62
C THR A 363 12.44 -5.26 -5.54
N LEU A 364 12.04 -4.25 -4.78
CA LEU A 364 12.78 -3.72 -3.63
C LEU A 364 11.99 -3.98 -2.34
N ALA A 365 12.65 -4.56 -1.33
CA ALA A 365 12.13 -4.61 0.03
C ALA A 365 11.93 -3.19 0.62
N PRO A 366 11.11 -3.02 1.68
CA PRO A 366 10.90 -1.72 2.33
C PRO A 366 12.23 -1.02 2.68
N GLY A 367 12.35 0.25 2.30
CA GLY A 367 13.58 1.05 2.51
C GLY A 367 14.78 0.70 1.63
N ALA A 368 14.76 -0.42 0.89
CA ALA A 368 15.86 -0.84 0.01
C ALA A 368 16.06 0.12 -1.17
N THR A 369 17.27 0.14 -1.72
CA THR A 369 17.68 1.06 -2.79
C THR A 369 18.50 0.32 -3.86
N ALA A 370 18.21 0.58 -5.14
CA ALA A 370 19.02 0.19 -6.27
C ALA A 370 19.69 1.41 -6.93
N ALA A 371 20.84 1.19 -7.57
CA ALA A 371 21.49 2.19 -8.41
C ALA A 371 21.80 1.60 -9.79
N VAL A 372 21.18 2.17 -10.83
CA VAL A 372 21.45 1.90 -12.24
C VAL A 372 22.45 2.92 -12.75
N THR A 373 23.54 2.48 -13.37
CA THR A 373 24.59 3.36 -13.90
C THR A 373 24.90 3.00 -15.34
N TYR A 374 25.05 4.00 -16.21
CA TYR A 374 25.44 3.83 -17.62
C TYR A 374 26.24 5.04 -18.11
N LYS A 375 26.94 4.91 -19.24
CA LYS A 375 27.81 5.95 -19.78
C LYS A 375 27.55 6.20 -21.26
N VAL A 376 27.63 7.45 -21.67
CA VAL A 376 27.66 7.86 -23.08
C VAL A 376 28.93 8.67 -23.36
N THR A 377 29.45 8.59 -24.58
CA THR A 377 30.54 9.45 -25.06
C THR A 377 29.97 10.39 -26.13
N VAL A 378 30.17 11.69 -25.95
CA VAL A 378 29.70 12.72 -26.88
C VAL A 378 30.39 12.54 -28.23
N LYS A 379 29.64 12.60 -29.34
CA LYS A 379 30.20 12.42 -30.70
C LYS A 379 31.13 13.58 -31.07
N THR A 380 32.00 13.34 -32.05
CA THR A 380 32.93 14.34 -32.60
C THR A 380 32.86 14.31 -34.13
N PRO A 381 32.22 15.30 -34.80
CA PRO A 381 31.41 16.37 -34.20
C PRO A 381 30.15 15.82 -33.51
N ALA A 382 29.59 16.59 -32.58
CA ALA A 382 28.26 16.31 -32.04
C ALA A 382 27.20 16.46 -33.15
N ALA A 383 26.17 15.62 -33.12
CA ALA A 383 25.19 15.48 -34.18
C ALA A 383 23.78 15.59 -33.60
N GLY A 384 23.08 16.69 -33.83
CA GLY A 384 21.82 16.96 -33.14
C GLY A 384 21.74 18.43 -32.75
N ASP A 385 21.10 18.71 -31.62
CA ASP A 385 20.87 20.07 -31.11
C ASP A 385 21.89 20.55 -30.05
N ARG A 386 22.84 19.69 -29.67
CA ARG A 386 23.85 19.89 -28.61
C ARG A 386 23.25 19.95 -27.20
N SER A 387 22.22 19.16 -26.93
CA SER A 387 21.46 19.18 -25.68
C SER A 387 21.10 17.77 -25.20
N LEU A 388 21.98 17.16 -24.41
CA LEU A 388 21.74 15.85 -23.79
C LEU A 388 20.61 15.95 -22.75
N VAL A 389 19.35 15.86 -23.19
CA VAL A 389 18.15 15.80 -22.35
C VAL A 389 17.87 14.34 -22.07
N ASN A 390 17.82 13.97 -20.79
CA ASN A 390 17.78 12.56 -20.42
C ASN A 390 16.78 12.36 -19.27
N ASN A 391 15.70 11.64 -19.53
CA ASN A 391 14.47 11.69 -18.73
C ASN A 391 13.97 10.31 -18.28
N ALA A 392 14.10 10.03 -16.99
CA ALA A 392 13.59 8.80 -16.38
C ALA A 392 12.13 8.96 -15.93
N VAL A 393 11.30 7.93 -16.10
CA VAL A 393 9.88 7.94 -15.74
C VAL A 393 9.56 6.65 -14.97
N PRO A 394 9.05 6.74 -13.72
CA PRO A 394 8.54 5.58 -12.99
C PRO A 394 7.37 4.95 -13.75
N THR A 395 7.36 3.62 -13.89
CA THR A 395 6.33 2.89 -14.66
C THR A 395 5.49 1.92 -13.83
N ALA A 396 5.96 1.52 -12.64
CA ALA A 396 5.20 0.69 -11.70
C ALA A 396 4.35 1.51 -10.70
N PRO A 397 3.29 0.92 -10.11
CA PRO A 397 2.43 1.58 -9.11
C PRO A 397 3.19 2.17 -7.92
N GLY A 398 2.79 3.37 -7.49
CA GLY A 398 3.43 4.09 -6.39
C GLY A 398 4.75 4.77 -6.74
N GLY A 399 5.15 4.74 -8.00
CA GLY A 399 6.36 5.39 -8.50
C GLY A 399 6.24 6.90 -8.59
N SER A 400 7.29 7.61 -8.18
CA SER A 400 7.39 9.07 -8.28
C SER A 400 8.85 9.54 -8.44
N CYS A 401 9.04 10.79 -8.85
CA CYS A 401 10.36 11.43 -8.80
C CYS A 401 10.57 12.03 -7.39
N THR A 402 11.76 11.91 -6.80
CA THR A 402 12.05 12.47 -5.45
C THR A 402 11.78 13.98 -5.33
N THR A 403 11.87 14.71 -6.44
CA THR A 403 11.26 16.02 -6.66
C THR A 403 10.76 16.10 -8.10
N THR A 404 9.90 17.08 -8.43
CA THR A 404 9.37 17.31 -9.79
C THR A 404 10.45 17.48 -10.87
N ARG A 405 11.72 17.75 -10.50
CA ARG A 405 12.85 17.87 -11.42
C ARG A 405 13.90 16.77 -11.27
N ALA A 406 13.77 15.86 -10.30
CA ALA A 406 14.80 14.87 -10.01
C ALA A 406 14.95 13.78 -11.08
N CYS A 407 13.97 13.62 -11.97
CA CYS A 407 13.96 12.59 -13.00
C CYS A 407 14.67 12.99 -14.30
N THR A 408 14.84 14.30 -14.54
CA THR A 408 15.35 14.85 -15.79
C THR A 408 16.69 15.54 -15.56
N VAL A 409 17.65 15.26 -16.43
CA VAL A 409 18.91 16.01 -16.49
C VAL A 409 19.10 16.58 -17.89
N THR A 410 19.74 17.74 -17.98
CA THR A 410 20.03 18.41 -19.26
C THR A 410 21.46 18.92 -19.24
N ILE A 411 22.28 18.48 -20.21
CA ILE A 411 23.68 18.88 -20.34
C ILE A 411 23.88 19.48 -21.72
N LYS A 412 24.45 20.68 -21.80
CA LYS A 412 24.83 21.27 -23.10
C LYS A 412 26.18 20.76 -23.57
N VAL A 413 26.29 20.55 -24.88
CA VAL A 413 27.53 20.18 -25.56
C VAL A 413 28.17 21.43 -26.17
N ASN A 414 29.40 21.72 -25.78
CA ASN A 414 30.22 22.75 -26.40
C ASN A 414 30.69 22.27 -27.78
N LYS A 415 30.60 23.13 -28.80
CA LYS A 415 31.37 22.92 -30.02
C LYS A 415 32.86 23.04 -29.67
N GLY A 416 33.71 22.12 -30.14
CA GLY A 416 35.15 22.34 -30.13
C GLY A 416 35.50 23.63 -30.89
N GLU A 417 36.49 24.39 -30.41
CA GLU A 417 36.99 25.54 -31.16
C GLU A 417 37.51 25.07 -32.53
N ASP A 418 37.10 25.73 -33.61
CA ASP A 418 37.64 25.45 -34.95
C ASP A 418 39.11 25.90 -34.99
N CYS A 419 40.04 25.01 -34.64
CA CYS A 419 41.49 25.27 -34.74
C CYS A 419 41.94 25.68 -36.16
N ASP A 420 41.13 25.37 -37.17
CA ASP A 420 41.36 25.64 -38.59
C ASP A 420 40.75 26.98 -39.09
N LYS A 421 40.24 27.86 -38.23
CA LYS A 421 39.85 29.22 -38.67
C LYS A 421 41.06 30.15 -38.71
N PRO A 422 41.55 30.57 -39.89
CA PRO A 422 42.51 31.67 -39.95
C PRO A 422 41.83 32.93 -39.42
N GLY A 423 42.39 33.51 -38.35
CA GLY A 423 41.83 34.69 -37.72
C GLY A 423 41.66 35.83 -38.72
N TYR A 424 40.45 36.40 -38.80
CA TYR A 424 40.16 37.55 -39.63
C TYR A 424 41.07 38.71 -39.24
N GLY A 425 42.03 39.03 -40.11
CA GLY A 425 42.99 40.10 -39.88
C GLY A 425 42.31 41.47 -39.91
N TYR A 426 42.17 42.09 -38.74
CA TYR A 426 41.89 43.52 -38.63
C TYR A 426 43.20 44.28 -38.41
N GLY A 427 43.77 44.78 -39.50
CA GLY A 427 44.89 45.70 -39.43
C GLY A 427 44.45 47.08 -38.95
N TYR A 428 45.02 47.55 -37.84
CA TYR A 428 45.19 48.97 -37.56
C TYR A 428 46.67 49.23 -37.25
N GLY A 429 47.25 50.22 -37.94
CA GLY A 429 48.70 50.42 -37.97
C GLY A 429 49.24 51.33 -36.87
N ALA A 430 50.57 51.34 -36.79
CA ALA A 430 51.44 52.43 -36.31
C ALA A 430 51.00 53.22 -35.06
N GLY A 431 51.48 52.80 -33.89
CA GLY A 431 51.45 53.58 -32.65
C GLY A 431 52.68 53.34 -31.79
N THR A 432 53.69 54.21 -31.89
CA THR A 432 54.97 54.07 -31.18
C THR A 432 54.84 54.27 -29.66
N ARG A 433 55.39 53.34 -28.85
CA ARG A 433 56.11 53.68 -27.60
C ARG A 433 57.32 52.78 -27.36
N ARG A 434 58.47 53.42 -27.11
CA ARG A 434 59.73 52.79 -26.64
C ARG A 434 59.69 52.57 -25.12
N LYS A 435 60.68 51.77 -24.67
CA LYS A 435 61.21 51.55 -23.30
C LYS A 435 60.75 50.24 -22.66
N GLN A 436 61.61 49.46 -22.01
CA GLN A 436 63.10 49.46 -21.99
C GLN A 436 63.57 48.06 -21.56
N ALA A 437 64.72 47.60 -22.06
CA ALA A 437 65.32 46.36 -21.58
C ALA A 437 65.96 46.55 -20.19
N ALA A 438 65.81 45.55 -19.32
CA ALA A 438 66.63 45.37 -18.12
C ALA A 438 66.79 43.87 -17.82
N THR A 439 67.80 43.25 -18.43
CA THR A 439 68.32 41.95 -18.01
C THR A 439 69.08 42.09 -16.70
N ARG A 440 68.97 41.09 -15.81
CA ARG A 440 70.09 40.46 -15.10
C ARG A 440 69.66 39.13 -14.47
N HIS A 441 70.66 38.30 -14.18
CA HIS A 441 70.58 36.96 -13.59
C HIS A 441 69.96 36.97 -12.19
#